data_AF-A0A925R3U8-F1
#
_entry.id   AF-A0A925R3U8-F1
#
_cell.length_a   1.000
_cell.length_b   1.000
_cell.length_c   1.000
_cell.angle_alpha   90.00
_cell.angle_beta   90.00
_cell.angle_gamma   90.00
#
_symmetry.space_group_name_H-M   'P 1'
#
loop_
_entity.id
_entity.type
_entity.pdbx_description
1 polymer ?
#
loop_
_entity_poly.entity_id
_entity_poly.type
_entity_poly.pdbx_seq_one_letter_code
_entity_poly.pdbx_strand_id
1 'polypeptide(L)' 'MSAIFGETLSFGQANGPDIRLRVTGDEFYATYETLDGYTAVSDTDRGFFCYGYLHNGVLVSSGVPVTAPPPAGT' A
#
# COMPACT_ATOMS: atom_id res chain seq x y z
N MET A 1 -2.16 -16.46 17.38
CA MET A 1 -2.85 -15.77 16.28
C MET A 1 -2.93 -14.30 16.64
N SER A 2 -2.32 -13.45 15.83
CA SER A 2 -2.33 -11.99 16.01
C SER A 2 -2.88 -11.36 14.73
N ALA A 3 -3.77 -10.39 14.88
CA ALA A 3 -4.33 -9.64 13.77
C ALA A 3 -4.28 -8.15 14.13
N ILE A 4 -4.11 -7.32 13.11
CA ILE A 4 -4.11 -5.87 13.21
C ILE A 4 -5.35 -5.32 12.50
N PHE A 5 -6.01 -4.36 13.12
CA PHE A 5 -7.30 -3.83 12.66
C PHE A 5 -7.22 -2.32 12.44
N GLY A 6 -6.78 -1.93 11.25
CA GLY A 6 -6.68 -0.54 10.85
C GLY A 6 -5.63 0.24 11.63
N GLU A 7 -4.58 -0.44 12.10
CA GLU A 7 -3.46 0.19 12.82
C GLU A 7 -2.53 0.91 11.85
N THR A 8 -1.98 2.05 12.27
CA THR A 8 -1.00 2.78 11.45
C THR A 8 0.40 2.28 11.78
N LEU A 9 1.06 1.68 10.79
CA LEU A 9 2.42 1.17 10.89
C LEU A 9 3.37 1.93 9.97
N SER A 10 4.63 2.05 10.37
CA SER A 10 5.70 2.63 9.55
C SER A 10 6.42 1.52 8.78
N PHE A 11 6.61 1.73 7.47
CA PHE A 11 7.29 0.82 6.58
C PHE A 11 8.51 1.49 5.97
N GLY A 12 9.66 0.86 6.14
CA GLY A 12 10.85 1.18 5.36
C GLY A 12 10.70 0.69 3.92
N GLN A 13 11.30 1.42 2.97
CA GLN A 13 11.25 1.09 1.56
C GLN A 13 12.67 0.90 1.03
N ALA A 14 12.86 -0.04 0.10
CA ALA A 14 14.18 -0.27 -0.49
C ALA A 14 14.62 0.92 -1.35
N ASN A 15 13.66 1.62 -1.96
CA ASN A 15 13.91 2.72 -2.87
C ASN A 15 12.96 3.90 -2.60
N GLY A 16 12.94 4.39 -1.36
CA GLY A 16 12.10 5.53 -0.97
C GLY A 16 12.24 5.86 0.53
N PRO A 17 11.64 6.97 0.97
CA PRO A 17 11.57 7.29 2.40
C PRO A 17 10.65 6.33 3.13
N ASP A 18 10.72 6.29 4.45
CA ASP A 18 9.74 5.57 5.26
C ASP A 18 8.34 6.18 5.06
N ILE A 19 7.32 5.32 5.02
CA ILE A 19 5.92 5.72 4.87
C ILE A 19 5.07 5.16 6.00
N ARG A 20 3.90 5.75 6.22
CA ARG A 20 2.90 5.25 7.16
C ARG A 20 1.69 4.76 6.39
N LEU A 21 1.28 3.53 6.70
CA LEU A 21 0.11 2.90 6.11
C LEU A 21 -0.80 2.42 7.22
N ARG A 22 -2.11 2.54 6.98
CA ARG A 22 -3.13 1.86 7.76
C ARG A 22 -3.20 0.42 7.28
N VAL A 23 -3.05 -0.52 8.22
CA VAL A 23 -2.95 -1.94 7.91
C VAL A 23 -4.05 -2.71 8.60
N THR A 24 -4.72 -3.55 7.83
CA THR A 24 -5.71 -4.50 8.34
C THR A 24 -5.39 -5.88 7.82
N GLY A 25 -5.19 -6.84 8.70
CA GLY A 25 -4.79 -8.18 8.30
C GLY A 25 -4.27 -9.05 9.43
N ASP A 26 -3.77 -10.21 9.03
CA ASP A 26 -3.09 -11.17 9.88
C ASP A 26 -1.73 -11.54 9.29
N GLU A 27 -1.14 -12.61 9.79
CA GLU A 27 0.16 -13.14 9.35
C GLU A 27 0.16 -13.72 7.93
N PHE A 28 -1.01 -13.97 7.33
CA PHE A 28 -1.16 -14.57 6.00
C PHE A 28 -1.60 -13.55 4.95
N TYR A 29 -2.41 -12.58 5.35
CA TYR A 29 -2.96 -11.59 4.42
C TYR A 29 -3.19 -10.25 5.10
N ALA A 30 -2.73 -9.19 4.44
CA ALA A 30 -2.96 -7.83 4.89
C ALA A 30 -3.30 -6.91 3.72
N THR A 31 -4.17 -5.96 4.02
CA THR A 31 -4.50 -4.83 3.18
C THR A 31 -3.81 -3.59 3.72
N TYR A 32 -3.35 -2.75 2.80
CA TYR A 32 -2.62 -1.53 3.12
C TYR A 32 -3.34 -0.34 2.50
N GLU A 33 -3.53 0.70 3.29
CA GLU A 33 -4.21 1.92 2.89
C GLU A 33 -3.34 3.12 3.29
N THR A 34 -3.26 4.13 2.43
CA THR A 34 -2.66 5.41 2.81
C THR A 34 -3.52 6.09 3.87
N LEU A 35 -2.97 7.07 4.58
CA LEU A 35 -3.74 7.80 5.60
C LEU A 35 -4.91 8.61 5.00
N ASP A 36 -4.86 8.86 3.69
CA ASP A 36 -5.90 9.53 2.91
C ASP A 36 -6.95 8.57 2.32
N GLY A 37 -6.86 7.27 2.62
CA GLY A 37 -7.88 6.28 2.23
C GLY A 37 -7.64 5.60 0.87
N TYR A 38 -6.45 5.70 0.28
CA TYR A 38 -6.15 5.02 -0.99
C TYR A 38 -5.51 3.66 -0.75
N THR A 39 -5.88 2.66 -1.54
CA THR A 39 -5.22 1.36 -1.46
C THR A 39 -3.76 1.45 -1.91
N ALA A 40 -2.86 0.85 -1.12
CA ALA A 40 -1.44 0.76 -1.40
C ALA A 40 -1.04 -0.70 -1.68
N VAL A 41 -0.11 -0.89 -2.61
CA VAL A 41 0.44 -2.20 -2.99
C VAL A 41 1.96 -2.12 -2.92
N SER A 42 2.60 -3.13 -2.33
CA SER A 42 4.05 -3.26 -2.37
C SER A 42 4.49 -3.64 -3.79
N ASP A 43 5.21 -2.75 -4.47
CA ASP A 43 5.78 -3.00 -5.80
C ASP A 43 7.25 -3.43 -5.63
N THR A 44 7.47 -4.75 -5.63
CA THR A 44 8.80 -5.32 -5.37
C THR A 44 9.81 -5.01 -6.47
N ASP A 45 9.36 -4.83 -7.72
CA ASP A 45 10.24 -4.50 -8.84
C ASP A 45 10.78 -3.07 -8.70
N ARG A 46 9.98 -2.16 -8.11
CA ARG A 46 10.37 -0.77 -7.86
C ARG A 46 11.00 -0.53 -6.50
N GLY A 47 10.70 -1.39 -5.52
CA GLY A 47 11.21 -1.32 -4.15
C GLY A 47 10.48 -0.31 -3.24
N PHE A 48 9.26 0.08 -3.60
CA PHE A 48 8.42 1.01 -2.83
C PHE A 48 6.93 0.70 -3.02
N PHE A 49 6.10 1.20 -2.11
CA PHE A 49 4.65 1.10 -2.19
C PHE A 49 4.09 2.07 -3.22
N CYS A 50 3.23 1.54 -4.08
CA CYS A 50 2.51 2.30 -5.09
C CYS A 50 1.01 2.31 -4.81
N TYR A 51 0.29 3.27 -5.38
CA TYR A 51 -1.17 3.23 -5.40
C TYR A 51 -1.63 1.96 -6.12
N GLY A 52 -2.57 1.25 -5.51
CA GLY A 52 -3.21 0.08 -6.10
C GLY A 52 -4.46 0.45 -6.89
N TYR A 53 -4.73 -0.29 -7.95
CA TYR A 53 -6.01 -0.24 -8.66
C TYR A 53 -6.50 -1.65 -8.94
N LEU A 54 -7.80 -1.79 -9.19
CA LEU A 54 -8.40 -3.08 -9.52
C LEU A 54 -8.31 -3.33 -11.02
N HIS A 55 -7.70 -4.45 -11.39
CA HIS A 55 -7.70 -4.98 -12.74
C HIS A 55 -8.26 -6.40 -12.73
N ASN A 56 -9.44 -6.59 -13.32
CA ASN A 56 -10.15 -7.89 -13.35
C ASN A 56 -10.31 -8.55 -11.97
N GLY A 57 -10.62 -7.76 -10.93
CA GLY A 57 -10.80 -8.24 -9.56
C GLY A 57 -9.51 -8.50 -8.80
N VAL A 58 -8.35 -8.23 -9.41
CA VAL A 58 -7.03 -8.36 -8.78
C VAL A 58 -6.48 -6.96 -8.52
N LEU A 59 -5.92 -6.76 -7.33
CA LEU A 59 -5.25 -5.52 -6.98
C LEU A 59 -3.87 -5.49 -7.62
N VAL A 60 -3.59 -4.46 -8.41
CA VAL A 60 -2.35 -4.29 -9.16
C VAL A 60 -1.70 -2.93 -8.88
N SER A 61 -0.37 -2.86 -8.94
CA SER A 61 0.40 -1.63 -8.76
C SER A 61 0.16 -0.67 -9.93
N SER A 62 -0.14 0.59 -9.65
CA SER A 62 -0.12 1.70 -10.63
C SER A 62 1.28 2.12 -11.04
N GLY A 63 2.31 1.73 -10.28
CA GLY A 63 3.67 2.24 -10.40
C GLY A 63 3.86 3.68 -9.90
N VAL A 64 2.80 4.38 -9.50
CA VAL A 64 2.87 5.72 -8.90
C VAL A 64 3.10 5.54 -7.39
N PRO A 65 4.20 6.06 -6.82
CA PRO A 65 4.48 5.89 -5.40
C PRO A 65 3.41 6.58 -4.55
N VAL A 66 3.08 6.01 -3.39
CA VAL A 66 2.08 6.58 -2.45
C VAL A 66 2.51 7.91 -1.81
N THR A 67 3.74 8.32 -2.05
CA THR A 67 4.30 9.63 -1.64
C THR A 67 4.13 10.71 -2.70
N ALA A 68 3.74 10.34 -3.93
CA ALA A 68 3.38 11.28 -4.99
C ALA A 68 1.87 11.58 -4.94
N PRO A 69 1.39 12.62 -5.65
CA PRO A 69 -0.03 12.85 -5.79
C PRO A 69 -0.76 11.61 -6.34
N PRO A 70 -1.97 11.30 -5.86
CA PRO A 70 -2.71 10.13 -6.31
C PRO A 70 -2.99 10.23 -7.82
N PRO A 71 -2.91 9.11 -8.57
CA PRO A 71 -3.25 9.09 -9.98
C PRO A 71 -4.69 9.56 -10.18
N ALA A 72 -4.92 10.38 -11.21
CA ALA A 72 -6.26 10.87 -11.53
C ALA A 72 -7.13 9.69 -11.98
N GLY A 73 -8.14 9.36 -11.15
CA GLY A 73 -9.29 8.51 -11.48
C GLY A 73 -8.99 7.25 -12.30
N THR A 74 -8.69 6.15 -11.62
CA THR A 74 -8.87 4.79 -12.17
C THR A 74 -10.35 4.42 -12.22
#